data_AF-A0A963EY48-F1
#
_entry.id   AF-A0A963EY48-F1
#
_cell.length_a   1.000
_cell.length_b   1.000
_cell.length_c   1.000
_cell.angle_alpha   90.00
_cell.angle_beta   90.00
_cell.angle_gamma   90.00
#
_symmetry.space_group_name_H-M   'P 1'
#
loop_
_entity.id
_entity.type
_entity.pdbx_description
1 polymer ?
#
loop_
_entity_poly.entity_id
_entity_poly.type
_entity_poly.pdbx_seq_one_letter_code
_entity_poly.pdbx_strand_id
1 'polypeptide(L)'
;VKTQGGIVQHQETDIEVQCLPKDIPEYIEVDMLKVEVGQIIHLSDVVLPEGVSSVALGLGEDHDLAIASIVAPRGGSDEEGAAEAEDAGGESASDEGDSED
;
A
#
# COMPACT_ATOMS: atom_id res chain seq x y z
N VAL A 1 11.12 10.43 -4.68
CA VAL A 1 10.67 11.16 -3.45
C VAL A 1 11.41 12.47 -3.15
N LYS A 2 12.76 12.52 -3.14
CA LYS A 2 13.55 13.70 -2.69
C LYS A 2 13.40 14.97 -3.54
N THR A 3 12.96 14.87 -4.79
CA THR A 3 12.87 16.01 -5.74
C THR A 3 11.44 16.47 -6.05
N GLN A 4 10.41 15.68 -5.74
CA GLN A 4 9.01 15.98 -6.09
C GLN A 4 8.08 16.12 -4.87
N GLY A 5 8.60 15.99 -3.64
CA GLY A 5 7.80 16.13 -2.42
C GLY A 5 6.74 15.04 -2.21
N GLY A 6 6.74 13.99 -3.04
CA GLY A 6 5.79 12.88 -2.95
C GLY A 6 5.88 12.14 -1.63
N ILE A 7 4.71 11.82 -1.06
CA ILE A 7 4.54 11.05 0.17
C ILE A 7 4.44 9.58 -0.22
N VAL A 8 5.21 8.71 0.44
CA VAL A 8 5.09 7.27 0.27
C VAL A 8 3.88 6.78 1.06
N GLN A 9 2.93 6.19 0.37
CA GLN A 9 1.78 5.53 0.97
C GLN A 9 1.97 4.02 0.84
N HIS A 10 1.94 3.31 1.97
CA HIS A 10 1.92 1.86 1.99
C HIS A 10 0.46 1.42 1.87
N GLN A 11 0.16 0.60 0.86
CA GLN A 11 -1.19 0.05 0.68
C GLN A 11 -1.33 -1.24 1.46
N GLU A 12 -0.34 -2.12 1.35
CA GLU A 12 -0.26 -3.38 2.08
C GLU A 12 1.07 -3.45 2.81
N THR A 13 1.02 -3.66 4.13
CA THR A 13 2.24 -3.74 4.98
C THR A 13 2.69 -5.18 5.19
N ASP A 14 1.77 -6.12 4.98
CA ASP A 14 1.97 -7.55 5.20
C ASP A 14 1.68 -8.30 3.90
N ILE A 15 2.51 -9.29 3.57
CA ILE A 15 2.38 -10.08 2.35
C ILE A 15 2.54 -11.56 2.69
N GLU A 16 1.62 -12.38 2.18
CA GLU A 16 1.72 -13.83 2.31
C GLU A 16 2.76 -14.40 1.35
N VAL A 17 3.79 -15.05 1.91
CA VAL A 17 4.87 -15.68 1.16
C VAL A 17 4.97 -17.17 1.47
N GLN A 18 5.28 -17.94 0.43
CA GLN A 18 5.62 -19.35 0.51
C GLN A 18 7.14 -19.50 0.34
N CYS A 19 7.78 -20.01 1.37
CA CYS A 19 9.22 -20.30 1.36
C CYS A 19 9.50 -21.58 2.16
N LEU A 20 10.68 -22.17 1.96
CA LEU A 20 11.14 -23.23 2.83
C LEU A 20 11.56 -22.64 4.19
N PRO A 21 11.50 -23.42 5.29
CA PRO A 21 11.89 -22.93 6.61
C PRO A 21 13.32 -22.39 6.72
N LYS A 22 14.19 -22.76 5.77
CA LYS A 22 15.59 -22.29 5.70
C LYS A 22 15.73 -20.93 5.01
N ASP A 23 14.74 -20.55 4.21
CA ASP A 23 14.76 -19.40 3.31
C ASP A 23 13.80 -18.30 3.77
N ILE A 24 13.44 -18.31 5.07
CA ILE A 24 12.57 -17.29 5.67
C ILE A 24 13.31 -15.95 5.67
N PRO A 25 12.83 -14.93 4.95
CA PRO A 25 13.43 -13.62 4.95
C PRO A 25 13.01 -12.84 6.22
N GLU A 26 13.89 -11.98 6.73
CA GLU A 26 13.56 -11.08 7.84
C GLU A 26 12.80 -9.82 7.35
N TYR A 27 13.07 -9.40 6.11
CA TYR A 27 12.37 -8.29 5.44
C TYR A 27 12.44 -8.45 3.92
N ILE A 28 11.55 -7.75 3.21
CA ILE A 28 11.53 -7.64 1.75
C ILE A 28 11.92 -6.20 1.38
N GLU A 29 12.90 -6.04 0.49
CA GLU A 29 13.36 -4.72 0.04
C GLU A 29 12.51 -4.22 -1.13
N VAL A 30 12.03 -2.98 -1.03
CA VAL A 30 11.23 -2.32 -2.07
C VAL A 30 12.02 -1.11 -2.61
N ASP A 31 12.44 -1.18 -3.87
CA ASP A 31 13.19 -0.08 -4.51
C ASP A 31 12.25 1.02 -5.00
N MET A 32 12.36 2.21 -4.40
CA MET A 32 11.59 3.40 -4.75
C MET A 32 12.43 4.49 -5.45
N LEU A 33 13.66 4.17 -5.91
CA LEU A 33 14.59 5.17 -6.46
C LEU A 33 14.12 5.78 -7.78
N LYS A 34 13.44 4.98 -8.62
CA LYS A 34 12.98 5.37 -9.96
C LYS A 34 11.47 5.61 -10.05
N VAL A 35 10.75 5.53 -8.93
CA VAL A 35 9.29 5.64 -8.89
C VAL A 35 8.89 7.11 -8.87
N GLU A 36 7.98 7.47 -9.76
CA GLU A 36 7.46 8.83 -9.90
C GLU A 36 6.17 9.03 -9.08
N VAL A 37 5.80 10.30 -8.87
CA VAL A 37 4.54 10.63 -8.20
C VAL A 37 3.36 10.15 -9.06
N GLY A 38 2.43 9.43 -8.45
CA GLY A 38 1.28 8.79 -9.11
C GLY A 38 1.53 7.35 -9.55
N GLN A 39 2.75 6.83 -9.41
CA GLN A 39 3.04 5.42 -9.70
C GLN A 39 2.79 4.53 -8.48
N ILE A 40 2.34 3.31 -8.78
CA ILE A 40 2.06 2.24 -7.83
C ILE A 40 3.05 1.12 -8.10
N ILE A 41 3.72 0.65 -7.05
CA ILE A 41 4.55 -0.53 -7.06
C ILE A 41 3.68 -1.73 -6.71
N HIS A 42 3.65 -2.66 -7.65
CA HIS A 42 2.95 -3.92 -7.51
C HIS A 42 3.89 -5.01 -7.00
N LEU A 43 3.32 -6.09 -6.49
CA LEU A 43 4.05 -7.22 -5.91
C LEU A 43 4.95 -7.90 -6.95
N SER A 44 4.54 -7.89 -8.23
CA SER A 44 5.35 -8.35 -9.36
C SER A 44 6.65 -7.56 -9.56
N ASP A 45 6.67 -6.28 -9.21
CA ASP A 45 7.82 -5.38 -9.40
C ASP A 45 8.80 -5.44 -8.21
N VAL A 46 8.41 -6.09 -7.12
CA VAL A 46 9.23 -6.25 -5.92
C VAL A 46 10.24 -7.38 -6.12
N VAL A 47 11.49 -7.13 -5.75
CA VAL A 47 12.54 -8.14 -5.80
C VAL A 47 12.35 -9.12 -4.64
N LEU A 48 11.84 -10.30 -4.95
CA LEU A 48 11.72 -11.38 -3.98
C LEU A 48 13.10 -12.05 -3.73
N PRO A 49 13.47 -12.32 -2.48
CA PRO A 49 14.73 -12.98 -2.15
C PRO A 49 14.75 -14.47 -2.58
N GLU A 50 15.94 -15.07 -2.64
CA GLU A 50 16.10 -16.46 -3.12
C GLU A 50 15.26 -17.44 -2.29
N GLY A 51 14.47 -18.28 -2.98
CA GLY A 51 13.64 -19.30 -2.34
C GLY A 51 12.30 -18.81 -1.78
N VAL A 52 11.96 -17.53 -1.98
CA VAL A 52 10.69 -16.93 -1.55
C VAL A 52 9.79 -16.70 -2.76
N SER A 53 8.58 -17.26 -2.71
CA SER A 53 7.54 -17.04 -3.70
C SER A 53 6.33 -16.36 -3.05
N SER A 54 5.76 -15.35 -3.70
CA SER A 54 4.49 -14.78 -3.26
C SER A 54 3.33 -15.76 -3.49
N VAL A 55 2.46 -15.92 -2.50
CA VAL A 55 1.24 -16.74 -2.63
C VAL A 55 0.27 -16.08 -3.60
N ALA A 56 0.14 -14.75 -3.52
CA ALA A 56 -0.75 -13.97 -4.37
C ALA A 56 -0.38 -14.10 -5.86
N LEU A 57 0.92 -13.98 -6.20
CA LEU A 57 1.38 -14.18 -7.59
C LEU A 57 1.20 -15.64 -8.06
N GLY A 58 1.18 -16.61 -7.14
CA GLY A 58 0.91 -18.01 -7.45
C GLY A 58 -0.55 -18.30 -7.81
N LEU A 59 -1.50 -17.43 -7.43
CA LEU A 59 -2.93 -17.58 -7.72
C LEU A 59 -3.31 -17.09 -9.12
N GLY A 60 -2.49 -16.21 -9.72
CA GLY A 60 -2.68 -15.69 -11.08
C GLY A 60 -2.26 -14.23 -11.20
N GLU A 61 -2.19 -13.75 -12.44
CA GLU A 61 -1.82 -12.37 -12.78
C GLU A 61 -2.83 -11.34 -12.25
N ASP A 62 -4.08 -11.76 -11.99
CA ASP A 62 -5.14 -10.94 -11.42
C ASP A 62 -4.94 -10.63 -9.92
N HIS A 63 -4.01 -11.30 -9.26
CA HIS A 63 -3.72 -11.15 -7.82
C HIS A 63 -2.47 -10.31 -7.55
N ASP A 64 -2.11 -9.42 -8.48
CA ASP A 64 -0.99 -8.51 -8.30
C ASP A 64 -1.33 -7.36 -7.36
N LEU A 65 -0.99 -7.54 -6.08
CA LEU A 65 -1.30 -6.58 -5.02
C LEU A 65 -0.44 -5.32 -5.13
N ALA A 66 -1.05 -4.16 -4.90
CA ALA A 66 -0.34 -2.91 -4.76
C ALA A 66 0.30 -2.82 -3.37
N ILE A 67 1.63 -2.67 -3.31
CA ILE A 67 2.38 -2.66 -2.04
C ILE A 67 2.60 -1.23 -1.56
N ALA A 68 3.08 -0.35 -2.45
CA ALA A 68 3.36 1.02 -2.11
C ALA A 68 3.16 1.94 -3.31
N SER A 69 2.76 3.18 -3.05
CA SER A 69 2.60 4.20 -4.09
C SER A 69 3.15 5.54 -3.62
N ILE A 70 3.48 6.42 -4.57
CA ILE A 70 3.92 7.77 -4.27
C ILE A 70 2.78 8.73 -4.57
N VAL A 71 2.25 9.41 -3.57
CA VAL A 71 1.15 10.37 -3.71
C VAL A 71 1.67 11.80 -3.65
N ALA A 72 1.10 12.69 -4.46
CA ALA A 72 1.43 14.11 -4.42
C ALA A 72 0.99 14.73 -3.08
N PRO A 73 1.82 15.56 -2.43
CA PRO A 73 1.43 16.23 -1.20
C PRO A 73 0.26 17.18 -1.48
N ARG A 74 -0.84 17.04 -0.73
CA ARG A 74 -1.95 18.01 -0.76
C ARG A 74 -1.44 19.37 -0.27
N GLY A 75 -1.07 20.26 -1.20
CA GLY A 75 -0.62 21.62 -0.87
C GLY A 75 0.40 22.28 -1.79
N GLY A 76 0.76 21.69 -2.94
CA GLY A 76 1.54 22.36 -3.98
C GLY A 76 0.76 22.42 -5.29
N SER A 77 0.55 23.62 -5.83
CA SER A 77 -0.07 23.88 -7.14
C SER A 77 0.41 22.90 -8.21
N ASP A 78 -0.47 22.07 -8.74
CA ASP A 78 -1.17 22.32 -10.00
C ASP A 78 -2.37 21.36 -10.13
N GLU A 79 -3.38 21.85 -10.83
CA GLU A 79 -4.71 21.31 -11.00
C GLU A 79 -4.72 20.16 -12.03
N GLU A 80 -4.96 18.91 -11.62
CA GLU A 80 -5.89 17.97 -12.28
C GLU A 80 -6.07 16.69 -11.44
N GLY A 81 -7.29 16.15 -11.45
CA GLY A 81 -7.85 15.33 -10.37
C GLY A 81 -7.43 13.86 -10.33
N ALA A 82 -7.55 13.31 -9.12
CA ALA A 82 -8.20 12.02 -8.87
C ALA A 82 -8.58 11.95 -7.38
N ALA A 83 -9.89 11.95 -7.12
CA ALA A 83 -10.46 11.30 -5.95
C ALA A 83 -9.98 9.82 -5.97
N GLU A 84 -9.77 9.10 -4.88
CA GLU A 84 -10.57 8.94 -3.68
C GLU A 84 -9.65 8.48 -2.55
N ALA A 85 -9.86 8.98 -1.35
CA ALA A 85 -9.42 8.32 -0.11
C ALA A 85 -10.35 8.81 0.98
N GLU A 86 -11.56 8.27 0.99
CA GLU A 86 -12.40 8.27 2.18
C GLU A 86 -11.87 7.19 3.13
N ASP A 87 -10.86 7.55 3.91
CA ASP A 87 -10.62 6.90 5.20
C ASP A 87 -11.26 7.78 6.27
N ALA A 88 -12.53 7.49 6.57
CA ALA A 88 -13.22 8.03 7.73
C ALA A 88 -13.25 6.95 8.83
N GLY A 89 -12.06 6.64 9.36
CA GLY A 89 -11.94 6.14 10.72
C GLY A 89 -12.22 7.28 11.69
N GLY A 90 -13.27 7.17 12.52
CA GLY A 90 -13.58 8.22 13.49
C GLY A 90 -14.87 8.03 14.29
N GLU A 91 -14.87 6.99 15.12
CA GLU A 91 -15.46 6.93 16.48
C GLU A 91 -16.46 8.05 16.90
N SER A 92 -17.68 7.66 17.30
CA SER A 92 -18.39 8.32 18.40
C SER A 92 -19.45 7.41 19.02
N ALA A 93 -19.18 7.05 20.26
CA ALA A 93 -20.12 6.53 21.23
C ALA A 93 -21.06 7.64 21.74
N SER A 94 -22.33 7.30 21.91
CA SER A 94 -23.29 7.91 22.84
C SER A 94 -24.51 6.99 22.80
N ASP A 95 -24.71 6.09 23.76
CA ASP A 95 -25.18 6.34 25.12
C ASP A 95 -26.61 6.91 25.17
N GLU A 96 -27.44 6.12 25.86
CA GLU A 96 -28.72 6.38 26.52
C GLU A 96 -29.70 7.47 26.02
N GLY A 97 -30.99 7.06 25.98
CA GLY A 97 -32.03 7.84 26.64
C GLY A 97 -33.21 8.31 25.79
N ASP A 98 -34.39 7.81 26.16
CA ASP A 98 -35.62 8.59 26.38
C ASP A 98 -36.32 9.29 25.19
N SER A 99 -37.51 8.80 24.82
CA SER A 99 -38.77 9.54 25.01
C SER A 99 -39.96 8.86 24.34
N GLU A 100 -41.08 8.87 25.06
CA GLU A 100 -42.43 8.38 24.79
C GLU A 100 -43.10 8.90 23.49
N ASP A 101 -43.91 8.06 22.82
CA ASP A 101 -45.38 8.22 22.68
C ASP A 101 -46.03 6.89 22.24
#